data_AF-A0A1F7JCG1-F1
#
_entry.id   AF-A0A1F7JCG1-F1
#
_cell.length_a   1.000
_cell.length_b   1.000
_cell.length_c   1.000
_cell.angle_alpha   90.00
_cell.angle_beta   90.00
_cell.angle_gamma   90.00
#
_symmetry.space_group_name_H-M   'P 1'
#
loop_
_entity.id
_entity.type
_entity.pdbx_description
1 polymer ?
#
loop_
_entity_poly.entity_id
_entity_poly.type
_entity_poly.pdbx_seq_one_letter_code
_entity_poly.pdbx_strand_id
1 'polypeptide(L)'
;MTAQPEAPISQELLQQAADNYYHCLNLPRGSNVIVVSESIPEGGRNVDASVLLRNTLADQIRQKAERDDHSVAHLSFNNETTEDEFRDSTSRTLSEYCLEDGDKPPASTTIVYLGDYWANRGGLYQAANEHGLRHDIRIAGSIGLTSGDIRVLSALTREKQREMSQVSNVLEAKFQRNPKGFIQVKTLSAEGHEHLLNLPYDCHQAPFKTDPGRIDDEHPIKMGAFRFHNIPGGHFFGAPYEFKHTNGKFVAQGIVFNVVDGLIADITDDIEGSYEKLDPDQRRALDYVKGGGGLPLSELGIGLHRQVNVPSFSDCSMLTRTKSGVYFGLGEAHSDTSEAEQIRGLPSGRVHYNFILSDPELSLLTPSLDDPIPIYQHQATAD
;
A
#
# COMPACT_ATOMS: atom_id res chain seq x y z
N MET A 1 -20.57 14.93 11.51
CA MET A 1 -21.41 14.89 10.29
C MET A 1 -21.66 13.44 9.94
N THR A 2 -22.91 13.00 9.79
CA THR A 2 -23.19 11.66 9.26
C THR A 2 -22.94 11.70 7.75
N ALA A 3 -21.86 11.07 7.30
CA ALA A 3 -21.60 10.92 5.87
C ALA A 3 -22.84 10.32 5.20
N GLN A 4 -23.32 10.95 4.13
CA GLN A 4 -24.34 10.31 3.30
C GLN A 4 -23.75 9.00 2.75
N PRO A 5 -24.51 7.90 2.72
CA PRO A 5 -24.02 6.66 2.16
C PRO A 5 -23.65 6.89 0.69
N GLU A 6 -22.43 6.50 0.32
CA GLU A 6 -21.91 6.65 -1.03
C GLU A 6 -22.81 5.92 -2.05
N ALA A 7 -23.00 6.50 -3.23
CA ALA A 7 -23.87 5.93 -4.27
C ALA A 7 -23.37 4.54 -4.70
N PRO A 8 -24.26 3.59 -5.04
CA PRO A 8 -23.87 2.28 -5.55
C PRO A 8 -22.94 2.38 -6.77
N ILE A 9 -22.03 1.42 -6.92
CA ILE A 9 -21.10 1.37 -8.05
C ILE A 9 -21.87 1.05 -9.34
N SER A 10 -21.87 1.97 -10.31
CA SER A 10 -22.45 1.73 -11.63
C SER A 10 -21.54 0.85 -12.49
N GLN A 11 -22.12 0.21 -13.51
CA GLN A 11 -21.34 -0.59 -14.46
C GLN A 11 -20.30 0.26 -15.22
N GLU A 12 -20.64 1.52 -15.54
CA GLU A 12 -19.71 2.44 -16.20
C GLU A 12 -18.50 2.76 -15.31
N LEU A 13 -18.74 3.00 -14.02
CA LEU A 13 -17.68 3.29 -13.06
C LEU A 13 -16.75 2.09 -12.88
N LEU A 14 -17.33 0.89 -12.81
CA LEU A 14 -16.56 -0.35 -12.72
C LEU A 14 -15.71 -0.59 -13.97
N GLN A 15 -16.28 -0.35 -15.17
CA GLN A 15 -15.56 -0.45 -16.43
C GLN A 15 -14.39 0.54 -16.49
N GLN A 16 -14.61 1.77 -16.06
CA GLN A 16 -13.55 2.79 -15.98
C GLN A 16 -12.45 2.40 -14.99
N ALA A 17 -12.82 1.86 -13.82
CA ALA A 17 -11.86 1.35 -12.85
C ALA A 17 -11.04 0.19 -13.42
N ALA A 18 -11.66 -0.75 -14.13
CA ALA A 18 -10.97 -1.86 -14.80
C ALA A 18 -10.00 -1.37 -15.88
N ASP A 19 -10.39 -0.39 -16.68
CA ASP A 19 -9.53 0.21 -17.70
C ASP A 19 -8.32 0.91 -17.08
N ASN A 20 -8.52 1.69 -16.03
CA ASN A 20 -7.43 2.35 -15.31
C ASN A 20 -6.52 1.36 -14.59
N TYR A 21 -7.07 0.35 -13.93
CA TYR A 21 -6.31 -0.73 -13.29
C TYR A 21 -5.43 -1.44 -14.31
N TYR A 22 -6.00 -1.83 -15.45
CA TYR A 22 -5.26 -2.49 -16.51
C TYR A 22 -4.13 -1.61 -17.06
N HIS A 23 -4.33 -0.29 -17.15
CA HIS A 23 -3.26 0.63 -17.51
C HIS A 23 -2.15 0.69 -16.45
N CYS A 24 -2.48 0.60 -15.15
CA CYS A 24 -1.49 0.52 -14.08
C CYS A 24 -0.64 -0.75 -14.16
N LEU A 25 -1.15 -1.84 -14.74
CA LEU A 25 -0.38 -3.08 -14.90
C LEU A 25 0.81 -2.95 -15.86
N ASN A 26 0.76 -1.97 -16.79
CA ASN A 26 1.83 -1.71 -17.76
C ASN A 26 2.39 -2.99 -18.41
N LEU A 27 1.48 -3.85 -18.90
CA LEU A 27 1.84 -5.18 -19.38
C LEU A 27 2.73 -5.09 -20.64
N PRO A 28 3.91 -5.75 -20.66
CA PRO A 28 4.73 -5.92 -21.85
C PRO A 28 3.94 -6.71 -22.88
N ARG A 29 4.06 -6.32 -24.14
CA ARG A 29 3.32 -6.97 -25.24
C ARG A 29 3.60 -8.48 -25.27
N GLY A 30 2.54 -9.28 -25.37
CA GLY A 30 2.63 -10.75 -25.44
C GLY A 30 3.09 -11.40 -24.13
N SER A 31 3.01 -10.70 -23.00
CA SER A 31 3.24 -11.27 -21.67
C SER A 31 2.13 -12.23 -21.23
N ASN A 32 2.43 -13.05 -20.23
CA ASN A 32 1.45 -13.90 -19.58
C ASN A 32 0.80 -13.17 -18.40
N VAL A 33 -0.49 -13.41 -18.18
CA VAL A 33 -1.26 -12.81 -17.08
C VAL A 33 -1.97 -13.92 -16.32
N ILE A 34 -1.81 -13.96 -15.00
CA ILE A 34 -2.58 -14.84 -14.12
C ILE A 34 -3.50 -13.94 -13.30
N VAL A 35 -4.79 -13.95 -13.58
CA VAL A 35 -5.78 -13.24 -12.75
C VAL A 35 -6.18 -14.16 -11.60
N VAL A 36 -6.27 -13.60 -10.39
CA VAL A 36 -6.60 -14.33 -9.17
C VAL A 36 -7.76 -13.63 -8.45
N SER A 37 -8.85 -14.37 -8.19
CA SER A 37 -10.02 -13.86 -7.44
C SER A 37 -10.68 -14.94 -6.59
N GLU A 38 -11.55 -14.55 -5.65
CA GLU A 38 -12.32 -15.52 -4.87
C GLU A 38 -13.31 -16.30 -5.74
N SER A 39 -13.48 -17.61 -5.50
CA SER A 39 -14.52 -18.43 -6.12
C SER A 39 -15.91 -17.99 -5.65
N ILE A 40 -16.84 -17.84 -6.59
CA ILE A 40 -18.25 -17.61 -6.29
C ILE A 40 -18.95 -18.97 -6.15
N PRO A 41 -19.61 -19.29 -5.02
CA PRO A 41 -20.31 -20.56 -4.84
C PRO A 41 -21.38 -20.79 -5.92
N GLU A 42 -21.55 -22.05 -6.32
CA GLU A 42 -22.61 -22.44 -7.26
C GLU A 42 -23.98 -21.97 -6.76
N GLY A 43 -24.69 -21.23 -7.61
CA GLY A 43 -26.01 -20.67 -7.30
C GLY A 43 -26.00 -19.22 -6.77
N GLY A 44 -24.84 -18.64 -6.45
CA GLY A 44 -24.64 -17.19 -6.28
C GLY A 44 -25.49 -16.49 -5.19
N ARG A 45 -26.13 -17.25 -4.30
CA ARG A 45 -26.95 -16.68 -3.21
C ARG A 45 -26.05 -16.30 -2.03
N ASN A 46 -26.33 -15.15 -1.42
CA ASN A 46 -25.64 -14.63 -0.22
C ASN A 46 -24.12 -14.39 -0.40
N VAL A 47 -23.69 -13.95 -1.58
CA VAL A 47 -22.30 -13.56 -1.83
C VAL A 47 -22.09 -12.11 -1.38
N ASP A 48 -20.98 -11.85 -0.68
CA ASP A 48 -20.60 -10.50 -0.29
C ASP A 48 -20.47 -9.58 -1.52
N ALA A 49 -21.01 -8.36 -1.42
CA ALA A 49 -21.01 -7.42 -2.54
C ALA A 49 -19.58 -7.07 -3.01
N SER A 50 -18.61 -7.06 -2.10
CA SER A 50 -17.20 -6.80 -2.41
C SER A 50 -16.58 -7.97 -3.16
N VAL A 51 -16.96 -9.21 -2.85
CA VAL A 51 -16.55 -10.41 -3.62
C VAL A 51 -17.09 -10.35 -5.04
N LEU A 52 -18.34 -9.92 -5.23
CA LEU A 52 -18.92 -9.72 -6.56
C LEU A 52 -18.20 -8.62 -7.35
N LEU A 53 -17.88 -7.50 -6.69
CA LEU A 53 -17.14 -6.40 -7.31
C LEU A 53 -15.74 -6.85 -7.75
N ARG A 54 -15.00 -7.55 -6.89
CA ARG A 54 -13.64 -8.04 -7.19
C ARG A 54 -13.65 -9.06 -8.33
N ASN A 55 -14.60 -9.98 -8.35
CA ASN A 55 -14.75 -10.93 -9.46
C ASN A 55 -15.14 -10.26 -10.77
N THR A 56 -16.05 -9.28 -10.73
CA THR A 56 -16.44 -8.54 -11.94
C THR A 56 -15.27 -7.73 -12.50
N LEU A 57 -14.48 -7.09 -11.62
CA LEU A 57 -13.25 -6.40 -11.99
C LEU A 57 -12.21 -7.37 -12.59
N ALA A 58 -12.02 -8.54 -11.96
CA ALA A 58 -11.13 -9.60 -12.42
C ALA A 58 -11.48 -10.07 -13.84
N ASP A 59 -12.76 -10.33 -14.11
CA ASP A 59 -13.25 -10.72 -15.43
C ASP A 59 -13.03 -9.64 -16.48
N GLN A 60 -13.26 -8.36 -16.15
CA GLN A 60 -13.02 -7.25 -17.07
C GLN A 60 -11.53 -7.09 -17.41
N ILE A 61 -10.65 -7.23 -16.41
CA ILE A 61 -9.19 -7.21 -16.61
C ILE A 61 -8.75 -8.38 -17.49
N ARG A 62 -9.26 -9.59 -17.21
CA ARG A 62 -8.98 -10.80 -18.01
C ARG A 62 -9.38 -10.62 -19.47
N GLN A 63 -10.63 -10.22 -19.73
CA GLN A 63 -11.13 -9.98 -21.08
C GLN A 63 -10.34 -8.90 -21.81
N LYS A 64 -9.86 -7.88 -21.10
CA LYS A 64 -9.02 -6.82 -21.68
C LYS A 64 -7.62 -7.35 -22.04
N ALA A 65 -7.00 -8.11 -21.15
CA ALA A 65 -5.71 -8.76 -21.42
C ALA A 65 -5.79 -9.72 -22.62
N GLU A 66 -6.84 -10.55 -22.70
CA GLU A 66 -7.08 -11.45 -23.84
C GLU A 66 -7.24 -10.69 -25.15
N ARG A 67 -7.97 -9.56 -25.14
CA ARG A 67 -8.16 -8.70 -26.34
C ARG A 67 -6.88 -8.01 -26.81
N ASP A 68 -5.94 -7.78 -25.91
CA ASP A 68 -4.65 -7.14 -26.20
C ASP A 68 -3.53 -8.17 -26.49
N ASP A 69 -3.92 -9.40 -26.88
CA ASP A 69 -3.03 -10.51 -27.27
C ASP A 69 -2.10 -11.01 -26.15
N HIS A 70 -2.56 -10.97 -24.89
CA HIS A 70 -1.87 -11.63 -23.77
C HIS A 70 -2.38 -13.05 -23.57
N SER A 71 -1.51 -13.95 -23.12
CA SER A 71 -1.94 -15.28 -22.64
C SER A 71 -2.48 -15.13 -21.22
N VAL A 72 -3.71 -15.57 -20.97
CA VAL A 72 -4.36 -15.34 -19.67
C VAL A 72 -4.84 -16.64 -19.03
N ALA A 73 -4.54 -16.79 -17.75
CA ALA A 73 -5.06 -17.84 -16.88
C ALA A 73 -5.85 -17.20 -15.74
N HIS A 74 -6.83 -17.95 -15.21
CA HIS A 74 -7.58 -17.56 -14.03
C HIS A 74 -7.41 -18.61 -12.95
N LEU A 75 -6.97 -18.17 -11.78
CA LEU A 75 -6.97 -18.97 -10.57
C LEU A 75 -8.04 -18.46 -9.63
N SER A 76 -8.82 -19.37 -9.06
CA SER A 76 -9.79 -19.04 -8.03
C SER A 76 -9.51 -19.77 -6.74
N PHE A 77 -9.90 -19.18 -5.62
CA PHE A 77 -9.73 -19.77 -4.30
C PHE A 77 -10.94 -19.46 -3.42
N ASN A 78 -11.16 -20.24 -2.39
CA ASN A 78 -12.20 -19.99 -1.39
C ASN A 78 -11.59 -20.04 0.03
N ASN A 79 -12.43 -19.85 1.04
CA ASN A 79 -11.99 -19.85 2.44
C ASN A 79 -11.51 -21.22 2.95
N GLU A 80 -11.72 -22.29 2.18
CA GLU A 80 -11.27 -23.66 2.49
C GLU A 80 -9.96 -24.00 1.78
N THR A 81 -9.57 -23.21 0.77
CA THR A 81 -8.31 -23.41 0.04
C THR A 81 -7.16 -23.16 1.00
N THR A 82 -6.30 -24.15 1.16
CA THR A 82 -5.12 -24.05 2.03
C THR A 82 -3.97 -23.31 1.33
N GLU A 83 -3.00 -22.86 2.12
CA GLU A 83 -1.78 -22.22 1.60
C GLU A 83 -1.02 -23.14 0.63
N ASP A 84 -0.87 -24.42 0.96
CA ASP A 84 -0.19 -25.42 0.13
C ASP A 84 -0.94 -25.69 -1.19
N GLU A 85 -2.26 -25.86 -1.13
CA GLU A 85 -3.07 -26.04 -2.34
C GLU A 85 -2.97 -24.83 -3.28
N PHE A 86 -2.96 -23.63 -2.69
CA PHE A 86 -2.84 -22.40 -3.47
C PHE A 86 -1.43 -22.22 -4.05
N ARG A 87 -0.38 -22.58 -3.31
CA ARG A 87 0.99 -22.65 -3.83
C ARG A 87 1.08 -23.60 -5.02
N ASP A 88 0.58 -24.83 -4.86
CA ASP A 88 0.70 -25.87 -5.87
C ASP A 88 -0.08 -25.51 -7.15
N SER A 89 -1.27 -24.92 -7.00
CA SER A 89 -2.04 -24.40 -8.15
C SER A 89 -1.31 -23.26 -8.85
N THR A 90 -0.76 -22.31 -8.10
CA THR A 90 0.00 -21.18 -8.66
C THR A 90 1.25 -21.67 -9.38
N SER A 91 2.01 -22.59 -8.76
CA SER A 91 3.25 -23.14 -9.33
C SER A 91 2.99 -23.95 -10.59
N ARG A 92 1.87 -24.68 -10.67
CA ARG A 92 1.46 -25.40 -11.89
C ARG A 92 1.22 -24.43 -13.04
N THR A 93 0.42 -23.39 -12.85
CA THR A 93 0.14 -22.38 -13.88
C THR A 93 1.41 -21.63 -14.30
N LEU A 94 2.27 -21.26 -13.34
CA LEU A 94 3.55 -20.65 -13.64
C LEU A 94 4.44 -21.57 -14.47
N SER A 95 4.48 -22.87 -14.16
CA SER A 95 5.27 -23.85 -14.92
C SER A 95 4.83 -23.95 -16.38
N GLU A 96 3.52 -23.83 -16.67
CA GLU A 96 2.98 -23.81 -18.04
C GLU A 96 3.43 -22.56 -18.81
N TYR A 97 3.48 -21.41 -18.14
CA TYR A 97 3.88 -20.13 -18.71
C TYR A 97 5.39 -19.89 -18.80
N CYS A 98 6.15 -20.56 -17.95
CA CYS A 98 7.60 -20.48 -17.90
C CYS A 98 8.29 -21.55 -18.76
N LEU A 99 7.55 -22.33 -19.56
CA LEU A 99 8.14 -23.29 -20.50
C LEU A 99 9.11 -22.56 -21.45
N GLU A 100 10.38 -22.99 -21.45
CA GLU A 100 11.41 -22.47 -22.33
C GLU A 100 11.16 -22.95 -23.77
N ASP A 101 10.64 -22.06 -24.62
CA ASP A 101 10.70 -22.25 -26.07
C ASP A 101 12.07 -21.74 -26.54
N GLY A 102 12.95 -22.67 -26.94
CA GLY A 102 14.41 -22.48 -27.03
C GLY A 102 14.94 -21.34 -27.90
N ASP A 103 14.07 -20.65 -28.66
CA ASP A 103 14.43 -19.52 -29.53
C ASP A 103 13.88 -18.17 -29.05
N LYS A 104 13.07 -18.12 -27.98
CA LYS A 104 12.51 -16.86 -27.45
C LYS A 104 12.86 -16.67 -25.97
N PRO A 105 13.19 -15.44 -25.54
CA PRO A 105 13.30 -15.15 -24.12
C PRO A 105 11.95 -15.46 -23.45
N PRO A 106 11.95 -16.07 -22.25
CA PRO A 106 10.71 -16.38 -21.55
C PRO A 106 9.90 -15.09 -21.33
N ALA A 107 8.61 -15.15 -21.66
CA ALA A 107 7.73 -14.01 -21.48
C ALA A 107 7.60 -13.66 -19.99
N SER A 108 7.58 -12.36 -19.67
CA SER A 108 7.27 -11.90 -18.31
C SER A 108 5.87 -12.39 -17.91
N THR A 109 5.70 -12.80 -16.65
CA THR A 109 4.39 -13.20 -16.13
C THR A 109 3.93 -12.22 -15.04
N THR A 110 2.73 -11.67 -15.19
CA THR A 110 2.10 -10.79 -14.20
C THR A 110 0.94 -11.51 -13.53
N ILE A 111 1.02 -11.68 -12.22
CA ILE A 111 -0.07 -12.17 -11.40
C ILE A 111 -0.86 -10.98 -10.87
N VAL A 112 -2.16 -10.93 -11.15
CA VAL A 112 -3.09 -9.90 -10.70
C VAL A 112 -3.95 -10.46 -9.57
N TYR A 113 -3.65 -10.06 -8.34
CA TYR A 113 -4.33 -10.54 -7.14
C TYR A 113 -5.43 -9.57 -6.69
N LEU A 114 -6.68 -10.00 -6.80
CA LEU A 114 -7.88 -9.23 -6.41
C LEU A 114 -8.62 -9.91 -5.26
N GLY A 115 -7.92 -10.66 -4.41
CA GLY A 115 -8.51 -11.34 -3.27
C GLY A 115 -8.43 -10.56 -1.96
N ASP A 116 -9.32 -10.85 -1.02
CA ASP A 116 -9.23 -10.27 0.34
C ASP A 116 -8.42 -11.14 1.32
N TYR A 117 -8.40 -12.46 1.10
CA TYR A 117 -7.86 -13.39 2.08
C TYR A 117 -6.32 -13.35 2.17
N TRP A 118 -5.78 -13.01 3.34
CA TRP A 118 -4.33 -12.89 3.57
C TRP A 118 -3.63 -14.23 3.73
N ALA A 119 -4.25 -15.20 4.41
CA ALA A 119 -3.59 -16.46 4.79
C ALA A 119 -3.15 -17.28 3.57
N ASN A 120 -3.86 -17.19 2.44
CA ASN A 120 -3.51 -17.97 1.25
C ASN A 120 -2.41 -17.32 0.40
N ARG A 121 -2.10 -16.04 0.60
CA ARG A 121 -1.07 -15.36 -0.22
C ARG A 121 0.33 -15.89 0.01
N GLY A 122 0.60 -16.46 1.19
CA GLY A 122 1.87 -17.11 1.50
C GLY A 122 2.26 -18.12 0.42
N GLY A 123 1.32 -18.97 0.02
CA GLY A 123 1.53 -19.97 -1.03
C GLY A 123 1.78 -19.36 -2.41
N LEU A 124 1.04 -18.31 -2.78
CA LEU A 124 1.26 -17.59 -4.04
C LEU A 124 2.64 -16.91 -4.07
N TYR A 125 3.04 -16.24 -2.99
CA TYR A 125 4.35 -15.61 -2.88
C TYR A 125 5.48 -16.63 -2.88
N GLN A 126 5.29 -17.78 -2.22
CA GLN A 126 6.25 -18.87 -2.26
C GLN A 126 6.46 -19.37 -3.70
N ALA A 127 5.37 -19.68 -4.42
CA ALA A 127 5.45 -20.11 -5.82
C ALA A 127 6.10 -19.04 -6.71
N ALA A 128 5.68 -17.78 -6.58
CA ALA A 128 6.26 -16.66 -7.32
C ALA A 128 7.75 -16.47 -7.03
N ASN A 129 8.20 -16.69 -5.78
CA ASN A 129 9.59 -16.62 -5.40
C ASN A 129 10.42 -17.77 -6.00
N GLU A 130 9.90 -19.01 -5.97
CA GLU A 130 10.56 -20.17 -6.58
C GLU A 130 10.78 -19.99 -8.08
N HIS A 131 9.76 -19.53 -8.80
CA HIS A 131 9.83 -19.26 -10.25
C HIS A 131 10.60 -17.97 -10.57
N GLY A 132 10.50 -16.94 -9.73
CA GLY A 132 11.18 -15.65 -9.86
C GLY A 132 12.71 -15.74 -9.86
N LEU A 133 13.27 -16.84 -9.34
CA LEU A 133 14.72 -17.10 -9.41
C LEU A 133 15.24 -17.27 -10.84
N ARG A 134 14.37 -17.60 -11.79
CA ARG A 134 14.73 -17.89 -13.19
C ARG A 134 13.91 -17.12 -14.22
N HIS A 135 12.77 -16.59 -13.82
CA HIS A 135 11.81 -15.94 -14.71
C HIS A 135 11.42 -14.56 -14.18
N ASP A 136 11.00 -13.67 -15.07
CA ASP A 136 10.48 -12.37 -14.68
C ASP A 136 9.04 -12.49 -14.18
N ILE A 137 8.89 -12.61 -12.86
CA ILE A 137 7.59 -12.68 -12.17
C ILE A 137 7.27 -11.34 -11.52
N ARG A 138 6.08 -10.83 -11.82
CA ARG A 138 5.50 -9.63 -11.21
C ARG A 138 4.19 -9.97 -10.56
N ILE A 139 3.91 -9.34 -9.44
CA ILE A 139 2.64 -9.41 -8.74
C ILE A 139 2.09 -8.00 -8.61
N ALA A 140 0.86 -7.79 -9.05
CA ALA A 140 0.07 -6.59 -8.80
C ALA A 140 -1.14 -6.96 -7.93
N GLY A 141 -1.41 -6.20 -6.88
CA GLY A 141 -2.50 -6.55 -5.96
C GLY A 141 -3.31 -5.37 -5.45
N SER A 142 -4.63 -5.56 -5.36
CA SER A 142 -5.54 -4.75 -4.53
C SER A 142 -6.06 -5.61 -3.39
N ILE A 143 -5.56 -5.34 -2.19
CA ILE A 143 -5.93 -6.12 -1.02
C ILE A 143 -7.16 -5.49 -0.38
N GLY A 144 -8.19 -6.32 -0.15
CA GLY A 144 -9.42 -5.87 0.51
C GLY A 144 -10.14 -4.81 -0.30
N LEU A 145 -10.10 -4.94 -1.64
CA LEU A 145 -10.73 -3.97 -2.53
C LEU A 145 -12.21 -3.80 -2.20
N THR A 146 -12.60 -2.54 -1.98
CA THR A 146 -13.96 -2.10 -1.62
C THR A 146 -14.61 -1.28 -2.74
N SER A 147 -15.87 -0.87 -2.54
CA SER A 147 -16.53 0.12 -3.39
C SER A 147 -15.79 1.46 -3.43
N GLY A 148 -15.26 1.94 -2.30
CA GLY A 148 -14.44 3.15 -2.23
C GLY A 148 -13.22 3.06 -3.14
N ASP A 149 -12.56 1.91 -3.15
CA ASP A 149 -11.39 1.67 -4.01
C ASP A 149 -11.75 1.68 -5.49
N ILE A 150 -12.92 1.16 -5.89
CA ILE A 150 -13.41 1.27 -7.27
C ILE A 150 -13.60 2.73 -7.67
N ARG A 151 -14.18 3.57 -6.81
CA ARG A 151 -14.34 5.00 -7.10
C ARG A 151 -12.98 5.68 -7.28
N VAL A 152 -12.00 5.38 -6.42
CA VAL A 152 -10.63 5.88 -6.58
C VAL A 152 -9.99 5.42 -7.88
N LEU A 153 -10.03 4.11 -8.17
CA LEU A 153 -9.48 3.54 -9.40
C LEU A 153 -10.13 4.15 -10.65
N SER A 154 -11.43 4.42 -10.64
CA SER A 154 -12.12 5.09 -11.75
C SER A 154 -11.61 6.52 -12.01
N ALA A 155 -11.16 7.22 -10.97
CA ALA A 155 -10.58 8.56 -11.07
C ALA A 155 -9.07 8.55 -11.39
N LEU A 156 -8.40 7.40 -11.26
CA LEU A 156 -6.95 7.24 -11.43
C LEU A 156 -6.53 7.15 -12.91
N THR A 157 -6.81 8.19 -13.68
CA THR A 157 -6.49 8.24 -15.11
C THR A 157 -4.98 8.22 -15.37
N ARG A 158 -4.58 7.94 -16.62
CA ARG A 158 -3.15 8.01 -17.04
C ARG A 158 -2.52 9.38 -16.78
N GLU A 159 -3.31 10.46 -16.88
CA GLU A 159 -2.84 11.81 -16.57
C GLU A 159 -2.51 11.92 -15.08
N LYS A 160 -3.41 11.45 -14.19
CA LYS A 160 -3.16 11.40 -12.74
C LYS A 160 -1.94 10.57 -12.38
N GLN A 161 -1.73 9.44 -13.04
CA GLN A 161 -0.52 8.62 -12.84
C GLN A 161 0.77 9.36 -13.24
N ARG A 162 0.75 10.14 -14.34
CA ARG A 162 1.90 10.98 -14.72
C ARG A 162 2.12 12.13 -13.74
N GLU A 163 1.06 12.80 -13.31
CA GLU A 163 1.13 13.84 -12.28
C GLU A 163 1.75 13.28 -10.99
N MET A 164 1.34 12.08 -10.55
CA MET A 164 1.93 11.44 -9.36
C MET A 164 3.42 11.15 -9.54
N SER A 165 3.83 10.70 -10.75
CA SER A 165 5.25 10.49 -11.06
C SER A 165 6.03 11.80 -10.95
N GLN A 166 5.47 12.91 -11.44
CA GLN A 166 6.10 14.24 -11.33
C GLN A 166 6.21 14.72 -9.88
N VAL A 167 5.14 14.56 -9.08
CA VAL A 167 5.18 14.88 -7.65
C VAL A 167 6.26 14.06 -6.94
N SER A 168 6.36 12.77 -7.25
CA SER A 168 7.41 11.93 -6.68
C SER A 168 8.81 12.40 -7.04
N ASN A 169 9.07 12.72 -8.31
CA ASN A 169 10.37 13.24 -8.73
C ASN A 169 10.75 14.55 -8.01
N VAL A 170 9.76 15.40 -7.71
CA VAL A 170 9.97 16.62 -6.91
C VAL A 170 10.33 16.28 -5.47
N LEU A 171 9.67 15.30 -4.86
CA LEU A 171 10.00 14.81 -3.51
C LEU A 171 11.40 14.20 -3.48
N GLU A 172 11.72 13.29 -4.39
CA GLU A 172 13.05 12.68 -4.53
C GLU A 172 14.13 13.75 -4.66
N ALA A 173 13.94 14.74 -5.53
CA ALA A 173 14.89 15.84 -5.69
C ALA A 173 15.06 16.69 -4.42
N LYS A 174 13.99 16.90 -3.62
CA LYS A 174 14.06 17.61 -2.33
C LYS A 174 14.93 16.84 -1.33
N PHE A 175 14.73 15.53 -1.22
CA PHE A 175 15.49 14.66 -0.32
C PHE A 175 16.93 14.42 -0.81
N GLN A 176 17.18 14.38 -2.12
CA GLN A 176 18.55 14.31 -2.65
C GLN A 176 19.36 15.60 -2.36
N ARG A 177 18.73 16.77 -2.42
CA ARG A 177 19.37 18.06 -2.09
C ARG A 177 19.61 18.23 -0.59
N ASN A 178 18.79 17.59 0.23
CA ASN A 178 18.86 17.61 1.68
C ASN A 178 18.92 16.16 2.17
N PRO A 179 20.05 15.46 2.02
CA PRO A 179 20.10 14.01 2.21
C PRO A 179 19.98 13.58 3.68
N LYS A 180 20.08 14.50 4.63
CA LYS A 180 19.97 14.22 6.06
C LYS A 180 19.41 15.40 6.84
N GLY A 181 18.73 15.10 7.94
CA GLY A 181 18.15 16.11 8.82
C GLY A 181 17.03 15.53 9.67
N PHE A 182 16.02 16.36 9.96
CA PHE A 182 14.79 15.90 10.59
C PHE A 182 13.59 16.19 9.68
N ILE A 183 12.64 15.26 9.63
CA ILE A 183 11.29 15.52 9.17
C ILE A 183 10.49 15.87 10.41
N GLN A 184 10.08 17.12 10.53
CA GLN A 184 9.09 17.51 11.52
C GLN A 184 7.70 17.16 10.99
N VAL A 185 7.02 16.31 11.74
CA VAL A 185 5.63 15.95 11.52
C VAL A 185 4.80 16.65 12.57
N LYS A 186 3.93 17.54 12.12
CA LYS A 186 2.95 18.22 12.95
C LYS A 186 1.58 17.66 12.64
N THR A 187 0.82 17.34 13.68
CA THR A 187 -0.58 16.89 13.58
C THR A 187 -1.42 17.67 14.58
N LEU A 188 -2.72 17.82 14.31
CA LEU A 188 -3.66 18.48 15.21
C LEU A 188 -4.58 17.47 15.89
N SER A 189 -4.80 17.66 17.19
CA SER A 189 -5.89 17.03 17.93
C SER A 189 -7.25 17.56 17.45
N ALA A 190 -8.34 16.87 17.78
CA ALA A 190 -9.70 17.34 17.53
C ALA A 190 -10.03 18.70 18.20
N GLU A 191 -9.34 19.03 19.29
CA GLU A 191 -9.46 20.31 20.00
C GLU A 191 -8.51 21.40 19.44
N GLY A 192 -7.71 21.09 18.41
CA GLY A 192 -6.77 22.01 17.79
C GLY A 192 -5.40 22.12 18.47
N HIS A 193 -5.10 21.30 19.48
CA HIS A 193 -3.75 21.18 20.05
C HIS A 193 -2.75 20.60 19.05
N GLU A 194 -1.58 21.23 18.97
CA GLU A 194 -0.49 20.79 18.11
C GLU A 194 0.33 19.67 18.77
N HIS A 195 0.57 18.61 18.02
CA HIS A 195 1.47 17.52 18.38
C HIS A 195 2.62 17.47 17.37
N LEU A 196 3.85 17.37 17.88
CA LEU A 196 5.07 17.35 17.09
C LEU A 196 5.83 16.05 17.28
N LEU A 197 6.26 15.46 16.17
CA LEU A 197 7.19 14.36 16.10
C LEU A 197 8.34 14.74 15.17
N ASN A 198 9.58 14.67 15.66
CA ASN A 198 10.75 14.88 14.81
C ASN A 198 11.37 13.53 14.46
N LEU A 199 11.44 13.24 13.16
CA LEU A 199 11.98 12.01 12.63
C LEU A 199 13.36 12.28 12.04
N PRO A 200 14.44 11.76 12.62
CA PRO A 200 15.72 11.81 11.94
C PRO A 200 15.63 10.98 10.64
N TYR A 201 16.29 11.48 9.59
CA TYR A 201 16.39 10.76 8.33
C TYR A 201 17.79 10.95 7.73
N ASP A 202 18.24 9.92 7.01
CA ASP A 202 19.43 9.95 6.15
C ASP A 202 19.14 9.10 4.92
N CYS A 203 18.95 9.75 3.77
CA CYS A 203 18.61 9.08 2.52
C CYS A 203 19.74 8.21 1.95
N HIS A 204 20.98 8.35 2.43
CA HIS A 204 22.06 7.45 2.06
C HIS A 204 22.01 6.13 2.82
N GLN A 205 21.40 6.13 4.00
CA GLN A 205 21.33 4.96 4.88
C GLN A 205 19.95 4.28 4.83
N ALA A 206 18.88 5.07 4.82
CA ALA A 206 17.51 4.63 4.64
C ALA A 206 16.84 5.45 3.52
N PRO A 207 17.04 5.07 2.24
CA PRO A 207 16.46 5.80 1.12
C PRO A 207 14.93 5.70 1.12
N PHE A 208 14.27 6.79 0.76
CA PHE A 208 12.87 6.75 0.40
C PHE A 208 12.68 6.02 -0.93
N LYS A 209 11.55 5.34 -1.06
CA LYS A 209 11.10 4.62 -2.24
C LYS A 209 9.80 5.25 -2.75
N THR A 210 9.53 4.99 -4.01
CA THR A 210 8.35 5.48 -4.71
C THR A 210 7.54 4.30 -5.24
N ASP A 211 6.24 4.27 -4.96
CA ASP A 211 5.28 3.50 -5.77
C ASP A 211 4.47 4.52 -6.58
N PRO A 212 4.72 4.67 -7.89
CA PRO A 212 4.03 5.65 -8.71
C PRO A 212 2.58 5.25 -9.05
N GLY A 213 2.09 4.11 -8.53
CA GLY A 213 0.74 3.62 -8.83
C GLY A 213 0.63 2.84 -10.12
N ARG A 214 1.75 2.35 -10.63
CA ARG A 214 1.85 1.46 -11.79
C ARG A 214 3.05 0.53 -11.65
N ILE A 215 3.02 -0.58 -12.36
CA ILE A 215 4.22 -1.39 -12.57
C ILE A 215 5.22 -0.56 -13.37
N ASP A 216 6.34 -0.24 -12.74
CA ASP A 216 7.42 0.57 -13.29
C ASP A 216 8.73 -0.19 -13.13
N ASP A 217 9.41 -0.42 -14.25
CA ASP A 217 10.70 -1.11 -14.29
C ASP A 217 11.83 -0.24 -13.72
N GLU A 218 11.63 1.09 -13.65
CA GLU A 218 12.60 2.04 -13.07
C GLU A 218 12.59 2.03 -11.54
N HIS A 219 11.43 1.74 -10.93
CA HIS A 219 11.22 1.77 -9.49
C HIS A 219 10.67 0.42 -8.97
N PRO A 220 11.38 -0.71 -9.17
CA PRO A 220 10.86 -2.01 -8.78
C PRO A 220 10.87 -2.17 -7.26
N ILE A 221 9.71 -2.47 -6.68
CA ILE A 221 9.63 -2.95 -5.30
C ILE A 221 9.83 -4.47 -5.35
N LYS A 222 10.97 -4.96 -4.87
CA LYS A 222 11.28 -6.40 -4.85
C LYS A 222 10.87 -7.03 -3.52
N MET A 223 10.27 -8.22 -3.60
CA MET A 223 10.00 -9.09 -2.47
C MET A 223 10.59 -10.47 -2.81
N GLY A 224 11.76 -10.77 -2.25
CA GLY A 224 12.52 -11.96 -2.66
C GLY A 224 12.91 -11.90 -4.14
N ALA A 225 12.55 -12.94 -4.89
CA ALA A 225 12.89 -13.09 -6.31
C ALA A 225 11.83 -12.54 -7.28
N PHE A 226 10.73 -11.94 -6.79
CA PHE A 226 9.69 -11.34 -7.63
C PHE A 226 9.53 -9.84 -7.36
N ARG A 227 8.84 -9.16 -8.27
CA ARG A 227 8.46 -7.74 -8.13
C ARG A 227 7.02 -7.63 -7.66
N PHE A 228 6.75 -6.75 -6.71
CA PHE A 228 5.44 -6.54 -6.14
C PHE A 228 5.00 -5.09 -6.31
N HIS A 229 3.75 -4.86 -6.69
CA HIS A 229 3.19 -3.52 -6.84
C HIS A 229 1.78 -3.46 -6.25
N ASN A 230 1.50 -2.40 -5.50
CA ASN A 230 0.14 -2.13 -5.05
C ASN A 230 -0.63 -1.45 -6.20
N ILE A 231 -1.87 -1.85 -6.40
CA ILE A 231 -2.81 -1.12 -7.24
C ILE A 231 -4.08 -0.92 -6.39
N PRO A 232 -4.62 0.31 -6.23
CA PRO A 232 -3.95 1.55 -6.56
C PRO A 232 -2.66 1.72 -5.71
N GLY A 233 -1.55 2.08 -6.36
CA GLY A 233 -0.36 2.58 -5.67
C GLY A 233 -0.40 4.10 -5.57
N GLY A 234 0.75 4.77 -5.53
CA GLY A 234 0.82 6.23 -5.42
C GLY A 234 1.19 6.69 -4.02
N HIS A 235 2.36 6.32 -3.54
CA HIS A 235 2.95 6.85 -2.31
C HIS A 235 4.47 7.03 -2.42
N PHE A 236 5.01 7.90 -1.59
CA PHE A 236 6.43 8.10 -1.37
C PHE A 236 6.73 7.75 0.09
N PHE A 237 7.60 6.77 0.36
CA PHE A 237 7.71 6.16 1.68
C PHE A 237 9.13 5.74 2.04
N GLY A 238 9.45 5.66 3.33
CA GLY A 238 10.76 5.27 3.81
C GLY A 238 10.75 4.90 5.28
N ALA A 239 11.75 4.13 5.70
CA ALA A 239 11.96 3.85 7.11
C ALA A 239 12.62 5.05 7.80
N PRO A 240 12.24 5.41 9.04
CA PRO A 240 12.99 6.36 9.84
C PRO A 240 14.45 5.93 10.02
N TYR A 241 15.40 6.88 9.98
CA TYR A 241 16.83 6.60 10.20
C TYR A 241 17.30 7.11 11.55
N GLU A 242 18.19 6.38 12.21
CA GLU A 242 18.36 6.43 13.66
C GLU A 242 17.01 6.37 14.39
N PHE A 243 16.16 5.37 14.06
CA PHE A 243 14.79 5.31 14.56
C PHE A 243 14.70 5.48 16.10
N LYS A 244 15.68 4.98 16.85
CA LYS A 244 15.83 5.14 18.32
C LYS A 244 15.98 6.57 18.83
N HIS A 245 16.23 7.55 17.97
CA HIS A 245 16.27 8.97 18.34
C HIS A 245 14.95 9.68 18.03
N THR A 246 13.95 8.97 17.53
CA THR A 246 12.61 9.51 17.27
C THR A 246 11.84 9.66 18.58
N ASN A 247 11.45 10.89 18.92
CA ASN A 247 10.71 11.22 20.12
C ASN A 247 9.65 12.29 19.83
N GLY A 248 8.50 12.20 20.51
CA GLY A 248 7.43 13.18 20.38
C GLY A 248 6.04 12.56 20.36
N LYS A 249 5.08 13.30 19.79
CA LYS A 249 3.69 12.85 19.69
C LYS A 249 3.12 13.12 18.31
N PHE A 250 2.20 12.29 17.88
CA PHE A 250 1.39 12.55 16.69
C PHE A 250 -0.04 12.05 16.89
N VAL A 251 -0.96 12.55 16.07
CA VAL A 251 -2.36 12.12 16.05
C VAL A 251 -2.62 11.34 14.76
N ALA A 252 -3.19 10.16 14.88
CA ALA A 252 -3.64 9.36 13.75
C ALA A 252 -4.98 8.71 14.07
N GLN A 253 -5.94 8.82 13.15
CA GLN A 253 -7.28 8.23 13.27
C GLN A 253 -7.99 8.50 14.62
N GLY A 254 -7.82 9.72 15.16
CA GLY A 254 -8.44 10.12 16.43
C GLY A 254 -7.77 9.54 17.67
N ILE A 255 -6.52 9.08 17.56
CA ILE A 255 -5.70 8.59 18.66
C ILE A 255 -4.40 9.39 18.69
N VAL A 256 -4.01 9.85 19.88
CA VAL A 256 -2.70 10.43 20.14
C VAL A 256 -1.72 9.31 20.47
N PHE A 257 -0.60 9.28 19.76
CA PHE A 257 0.50 8.34 19.95
C PHE A 257 1.67 9.07 20.60
N ASN A 258 2.22 8.49 21.67
CA ASN A 258 3.44 8.96 22.30
C ASN A 258 4.63 8.08 21.91
N VAL A 259 5.64 8.68 21.29
CA VAL A 259 6.83 8.00 20.80
C VAL A 259 8.02 8.31 21.69
N VAL A 260 8.67 7.26 22.18
CA VAL A 260 9.91 7.32 22.97
C VAL A 260 10.91 6.35 22.36
N ASP A 261 12.09 6.85 22.03
CA ASP A 261 13.16 6.09 21.40
C ASP A 261 12.72 5.23 20.20
N GLY A 262 11.87 5.82 19.35
CA GLY A 262 11.33 5.16 18.15
C GLY A 262 10.25 4.11 18.40
N LEU A 263 9.82 3.92 19.65
CA LEU A 263 8.75 3.01 20.02
C LEU A 263 7.51 3.80 20.44
N ILE A 264 6.33 3.32 20.05
CA ILE A 264 5.08 3.76 20.66
C ILE A 264 5.09 3.25 22.11
N ALA A 265 5.16 4.20 23.05
CA ALA A 265 5.23 3.93 24.48
C ALA A 265 3.86 4.03 25.16
N ASP A 266 2.96 4.86 24.63
CA ASP A 266 1.62 5.05 25.15
C ASP A 266 0.69 5.59 24.06
N ILE A 267 -0.62 5.39 24.23
CA ILE A 267 -1.67 5.90 23.37
C ILE A 267 -2.87 6.41 24.17
N THR A 268 -3.50 7.47 23.68
CA THR A 268 -4.74 8.01 24.27
C THR A 268 -5.73 8.36 23.18
N ASP A 269 -7.03 8.14 23.42
CA ASP A 269 -8.07 8.63 22.52
C ASP A 269 -8.03 10.16 22.47
N ASP A 270 -7.86 10.71 21.27
CA ASP A 270 -8.03 12.14 20.99
C ASP A 270 -9.53 12.48 20.86
N ILE A 271 -10.26 11.60 20.16
CA ILE A 271 -11.72 11.62 20.08
C ILE A 271 -12.22 10.37 20.81
N GLU A 272 -13.13 10.57 21.76
CA GLU A 272 -13.71 9.47 22.57
C GLU A 272 -14.25 8.33 21.68
N GLY A 273 -13.77 7.12 21.94
CA GLY A 273 -14.19 5.90 21.23
C GLY A 273 -13.52 5.72 19.86
N SER A 274 -12.48 6.47 19.54
CA SER A 274 -11.68 6.25 18.32
C SER A 274 -11.01 4.88 18.33
N TYR A 275 -10.46 4.48 19.47
CA TYR A 275 -9.89 3.14 19.66
C TYR A 275 -10.82 2.02 19.18
N GLU A 276 -12.09 2.07 19.59
CA GLU A 276 -13.07 1.03 19.25
C GLU A 276 -13.46 1.01 17.77
N LYS A 277 -13.25 2.11 17.05
CA LYS A 277 -13.55 2.24 15.61
C LYS A 277 -12.41 1.78 14.71
N LEU A 278 -11.22 1.50 15.26
CA LEU A 278 -10.11 0.97 14.50
C LEU A 278 -10.42 -0.42 13.94
N ASP A 279 -9.67 -0.80 12.90
CA ASP A 279 -9.71 -2.17 12.40
C ASP A 279 -9.28 -3.17 13.50
N PRO A 280 -9.87 -4.37 13.63
CA PRO A 280 -9.48 -5.36 14.64
C PRO A 280 -7.97 -5.60 14.72
N ASP A 281 -7.28 -5.58 13.58
CA ASP A 281 -5.84 -5.81 13.50
C ASP A 281 -5.04 -4.65 14.11
N GLN A 282 -5.45 -3.42 13.82
CA GLN A 282 -4.88 -2.23 14.44
C GLN A 282 -5.14 -2.23 15.95
N ARG A 283 -6.35 -2.58 16.41
CA ARG A 283 -6.65 -2.68 17.85
C ARG A 283 -5.74 -3.71 18.54
N ARG A 284 -5.55 -4.89 17.95
CA ARG A 284 -4.65 -5.92 18.51
C ARG A 284 -3.21 -5.40 18.67
N ALA A 285 -2.72 -4.64 17.70
CA ALA A 285 -1.40 -4.01 17.79
C ALA A 285 -1.32 -3.00 18.95
N LEU A 286 -2.38 -2.24 19.18
CA LEU A 286 -2.46 -1.23 20.21
C LEU A 286 -2.76 -1.80 21.61
N ASP A 287 -3.45 -2.94 21.72
CA ASP A 287 -3.59 -3.69 22.97
C ASP A 287 -2.22 -4.13 23.51
N TYR A 288 -1.29 -4.51 22.63
CA TYR A 288 0.09 -4.80 23.01
C TYR A 288 0.79 -3.58 23.62
N VAL A 289 0.56 -2.38 23.06
CA VAL A 289 1.07 -1.12 23.62
C VAL A 289 0.45 -0.82 24.99
N LYS A 290 -0.89 -0.92 25.10
CA LYS A 290 -1.61 -0.74 26.38
C LYS A 290 -1.16 -1.74 27.46
N GLY A 291 -0.68 -2.93 27.06
CA GLY A 291 -0.08 -3.93 27.93
C GLY A 291 1.37 -3.62 28.37
N GLY A 292 1.93 -2.47 27.99
CA GLY A 292 3.29 -2.04 28.29
C GLY A 292 4.34 -2.50 27.27
N GLY A 293 3.92 -3.05 26.14
CA GLY A 293 4.80 -3.38 25.02
C GLY A 293 5.19 -2.14 24.20
N GLY A 294 6.35 -2.19 23.55
CA GLY A 294 6.78 -1.16 22.59
C GLY A 294 6.57 -1.59 21.15
N LEU A 295 5.85 -0.78 20.35
CA LEU A 295 5.66 -1.02 18.92
C LEU A 295 6.54 -0.04 18.12
N PRO A 296 7.48 -0.50 17.29
CA PRO A 296 8.39 0.40 16.58
C PRO A 296 7.69 1.17 15.47
N LEU A 297 8.09 2.43 15.28
CA LEU A 297 7.78 3.22 14.09
C LEU A 297 8.65 2.72 12.93
N SER A 298 8.05 2.15 11.89
CA SER A 298 8.78 1.43 10.85
C SER A 298 8.72 2.08 9.47
N GLU A 299 7.76 2.96 9.23
CA GLU A 299 7.58 3.62 7.94
C GLU A 299 6.94 4.99 8.13
N LEU A 300 7.43 6.01 7.41
CA LEU A 300 6.69 7.23 7.10
C LEU A 300 6.34 7.17 5.62
N GLY A 301 5.06 7.36 5.29
CA GLY A 301 4.61 7.44 3.91
C GLY A 301 3.75 8.66 3.63
N ILE A 302 3.90 9.18 2.41
CA ILE A 302 3.16 10.33 1.87
C ILE A 302 2.37 9.83 0.67
N GLY A 303 1.04 9.76 0.81
CA GLY A 303 0.12 9.46 -0.27
C GLY A 303 0.11 10.55 -1.34
N LEU A 304 0.14 10.15 -2.61
CA LEU A 304 0.22 11.04 -3.77
C LEU A 304 -1.15 11.37 -4.37
N HIS A 305 -2.22 10.62 -4.06
CA HIS A 305 -3.54 10.81 -4.68
C HIS A 305 -4.07 12.22 -4.45
N ARG A 306 -3.99 12.74 -3.22
CA ARG A 306 -4.46 14.09 -2.89
C ARG A 306 -3.66 15.17 -3.61
N GLN A 307 -2.35 14.97 -3.78
CA GLN A 307 -1.47 15.90 -4.49
C GLN A 307 -1.84 16.05 -5.97
N VAL A 308 -2.59 15.07 -6.51
CA VAL A 308 -3.08 15.08 -7.89
C VAL A 308 -4.61 15.14 -7.97
N ASN A 309 -5.28 15.55 -6.89
CA ASN A 309 -6.75 15.69 -6.83
C ASN A 309 -7.52 14.39 -7.15
N VAL A 310 -6.98 13.23 -6.77
CA VAL A 310 -7.74 11.98 -6.73
C VAL A 310 -8.49 11.92 -5.40
N PRO A 311 -9.83 11.75 -5.41
CA PRO A 311 -10.64 11.76 -4.19
C PRO A 311 -10.34 10.54 -3.31
N SER A 312 -10.69 10.64 -2.03
CA SER A 312 -10.68 9.51 -1.10
C SER A 312 -12.07 9.35 -0.49
N PHE A 313 -12.47 8.12 -0.22
CA PHE A 313 -13.80 7.79 0.27
C PHE A 313 -13.73 7.11 1.64
N SER A 314 -14.79 7.31 2.44
CA SER A 314 -14.86 6.76 3.79
C SER A 314 -14.85 5.22 3.82
N ASP A 315 -15.28 4.57 2.74
CA ASP A 315 -15.31 3.11 2.58
C ASP A 315 -14.06 2.56 1.86
N CYS A 316 -13.03 3.36 1.58
CA CYS A 316 -11.76 2.88 1.01
C CYS A 316 -11.04 1.91 1.96
N SER A 317 -10.38 0.90 1.38
CA SER A 317 -9.47 0.01 2.10
C SER A 317 -8.29 0.77 2.68
N MET A 318 -7.60 0.16 3.66
CA MET A 318 -6.38 0.73 4.23
C MET A 318 -5.31 0.96 3.14
N LEU A 319 -5.20 0.05 2.16
CA LEU A 319 -4.27 0.20 1.04
C LEU A 319 -4.49 1.53 0.32
N THR A 320 -5.72 1.82 -0.11
CA THR A 320 -6.03 3.09 -0.80
C THR A 320 -5.89 4.30 0.12
N ARG A 321 -6.29 4.21 1.39
CA ARG A 321 -6.16 5.32 2.36
C ARG A 321 -4.69 5.76 2.53
N THR A 322 -3.74 4.81 2.55
CA THR A 322 -2.30 5.15 2.61
C THR A 322 -1.81 5.88 1.35
N LYS A 323 -2.51 5.76 0.22
CA LYS A 323 -2.17 6.49 -1.01
C LYS A 323 -2.82 7.87 -1.07
N SER A 324 -3.84 8.12 -0.24
CA SER A 324 -4.55 9.41 -0.15
C SER A 324 -4.02 10.35 0.91
N GLY A 325 -3.39 9.84 1.98
CA GLY A 325 -2.93 10.65 3.11
C GLY A 325 -1.49 10.36 3.51
N VAL A 326 -1.02 11.09 4.51
CA VAL A 326 0.23 10.77 5.20
C VAL A 326 -0.07 9.70 6.24
N TYR A 327 0.80 8.72 6.38
CA TYR A 327 0.62 7.62 7.31
C TYR A 327 1.93 7.23 7.98
N PHE A 328 1.82 6.59 9.14
CA PHE A 328 2.90 5.85 9.76
C PHE A 328 2.62 4.35 9.67
N GLY A 329 3.63 3.58 9.30
CA GLY A 329 3.69 2.14 9.50
C GLY A 329 4.29 1.83 10.87
N LEU A 330 3.67 0.89 11.59
CA LEU A 330 4.12 0.39 12.88
C LEU A 330 4.43 -1.11 12.80
N GLY A 331 5.48 -1.55 13.49
CA GLY A 331 5.90 -2.95 13.53
C GLY A 331 6.96 -3.29 12.48
N GLU A 332 6.70 -4.21 11.56
CA GLU A 332 7.68 -4.64 10.56
C GLU A 332 8.10 -3.50 9.61
N ALA A 333 9.38 -3.46 9.21
CA ALA A 333 9.94 -2.48 8.28
C ALA A 333 10.27 -3.10 6.91
N HIS A 334 9.88 -2.44 5.82
CA HIS A 334 9.96 -2.97 4.44
C HIS A 334 11.28 -2.64 3.69
N SER A 335 12.41 -2.57 4.40
CA SER A 335 13.73 -2.28 3.81
C SER A 335 14.83 -3.22 4.31
N ASP A 336 15.87 -3.40 3.50
CA ASP A 336 17.11 -4.09 3.88
C ASP A 336 18.14 -3.08 4.42
N THR A 337 17.69 -2.24 5.34
CA THR A 337 18.51 -1.25 6.04
C THR A 337 18.86 -1.75 7.43
N SER A 338 19.93 -1.22 8.02
CA SER A 338 20.34 -1.63 9.37
C SER A 338 19.25 -1.36 10.42
N GLU A 339 18.46 -0.31 10.22
CA GLU A 339 17.31 0.07 11.04
C GLU A 339 16.18 -0.95 10.92
N ALA A 340 15.87 -1.36 9.69
CA ALA A 340 14.84 -2.35 9.47
C ALA A 340 15.24 -3.73 10.02
N GLU A 341 16.52 -4.10 9.97
CA GLU A 341 17.03 -5.30 10.65
C GLU A 341 16.89 -5.19 12.18
N GLN A 342 17.21 -4.02 12.76
CA GLN A 342 17.01 -3.77 14.19
C GLN A 342 15.54 -3.90 14.59
N ILE A 343 14.62 -3.32 13.80
CA ILE A 343 13.18 -3.40 14.00
C ILE A 343 12.70 -4.86 13.89
N ARG A 344 13.13 -5.60 12.87
CA ARG A 344 12.82 -7.04 12.68
C ARG A 344 13.31 -7.92 13.84
N GLY A 345 14.38 -7.50 14.53
CA GLY A 345 14.89 -8.14 15.74
C GLY A 345 13.97 -7.98 16.96
N LEU A 346 13.01 -7.05 16.96
CA LEU A 346 12.06 -6.86 18.05
C LEU A 346 10.92 -7.87 17.97
N PRO A 347 10.39 -8.36 19.11
CA PRO A 347 9.24 -9.27 19.13
C PRO A 347 8.01 -8.71 18.40
N SER A 348 7.81 -7.39 18.48
CA SER A 348 6.70 -6.66 17.85
C SER A 348 6.97 -6.27 16.39
N GLY A 349 8.18 -6.50 15.86
CA GLY A 349 8.61 -6.10 14.50
C GLY A 349 8.26 -7.12 13.41
N ARG A 350 7.27 -8.00 13.63
CA ARG A 350 6.93 -9.12 12.72
C ARG A 350 5.62 -8.94 11.96
N VAL A 351 4.86 -7.90 12.25
CA VAL A 351 3.60 -7.57 11.57
C VAL A 351 3.60 -6.07 11.32
N HIS A 352 3.06 -5.64 10.19
CA HIS A 352 3.01 -4.25 9.79
C HIS A 352 1.58 -3.69 9.87
N TYR A 353 1.41 -2.55 10.53
CA TYR A 353 0.12 -1.86 10.65
C TYR A 353 0.25 -0.40 10.25
N ASN A 354 -0.60 0.04 9.31
CA ASN A 354 -0.62 1.43 8.87
C ASN A 354 -1.63 2.26 9.67
N PHE A 355 -1.28 3.49 10.01
CA PHE A 355 -2.15 4.46 10.68
C PHE A 355 -2.13 5.80 9.92
N ILE A 356 -3.31 6.28 9.52
CA ILE A 356 -3.46 7.53 8.75
C ILE A 356 -3.43 8.73 9.70
N LEU A 357 -2.52 9.67 9.47
CA LEU A 357 -2.35 10.86 10.32
C LEU A 357 -3.55 11.80 10.19
N SER A 358 -3.93 12.42 11.30
CA SER A 358 -4.95 13.47 11.37
C SER A 358 -4.32 14.83 11.06
N ASP A 359 -4.81 15.51 10.03
CA ASP A 359 -4.39 16.86 9.59
C ASP A 359 -2.88 17.11 9.63
N PRO A 360 -2.08 16.31 8.90
CA PRO A 360 -0.64 16.38 8.98
C PRO A 360 -0.04 17.54 8.18
N GLU A 361 0.96 18.18 8.75
CA GLU A 361 1.93 19.05 8.08
C GLU A 361 3.33 18.44 8.21
N LEU A 362 4.10 18.42 7.12
CA LEU A 362 5.45 17.88 7.10
C LEU A 362 6.42 18.92 6.56
N SER A 363 7.50 19.13 7.31
CA SER A 363 8.59 20.04 6.93
C SER A 363 9.95 19.40 7.18
N LEU A 364 10.93 19.70 6.31
CA LEU A 364 12.33 19.38 6.55
C LEU A 364 12.94 20.45 7.44
N LEU A 365 13.59 20.01 8.51
CA LEU A 365 14.49 20.81 9.33
C LEU A 365 15.92 20.40 8.97
N THR A 366 16.68 21.33 8.39
CA THR A 366 18.10 21.10 8.09
C THR A 366 18.95 22.06 8.92
N PRO A 367 20.11 21.62 9.44
CA PRO A 367 20.97 22.50 10.25
C PRO A 367 21.50 23.73 9.52
N SER A 368 21.38 23.78 8.18
CA SER A 368 21.93 24.81 7.31
C SER A 368 20.90 25.84 6.84
N LEU A 369 19.64 25.73 7.24
CA LEU A 369 18.56 26.65 6.85
C LEU A 369 17.86 27.19 8.08
N ASP A 370 17.55 28.48 8.05
CA ASP A 370 16.83 29.16 9.14
C ASP A 370 15.33 28.84 9.13
N ASP A 371 14.77 28.49 7.96
CA ASP A 371 13.35 28.20 7.77
C ASP A 371 13.09 26.72 7.42
N PRO A 372 12.04 26.09 7.99
CA PRO A 372 11.60 24.76 7.58
C PRO A 372 11.20 24.70 6.10
N ILE A 373 11.61 23.65 5.39
CA ILE A 373 11.19 23.44 3.99
C ILE A 373 9.91 22.60 3.97
N PRO A 374 8.76 23.11 3.49
CA PRO A 374 7.54 22.31 3.43
C PRO A 374 7.66 21.14 2.43
N ILE A 375 7.20 19.98 2.87
CA ILE A 375 7.09 18.73 2.10
C ILE A 375 5.63 18.47 1.74
N TYR A 376 4.75 18.62 2.73
CA TYR A 376 3.31 18.35 2.62
C TYR A 376 2.56 19.28 3.56
N GLN A 377 1.45 19.84 3.08
CA GLN A 377 0.49 20.55 3.91
C GLN A 377 -0.89 20.02 3.58
N HIS A 378 -1.65 19.67 4.61
CA HIS A 378 -3.06 19.39 4.45
C HIS A 378 -3.79 20.69 4.06
N GLN A 379 -4.04 20.89 2.77
CA GLN A 379 -4.98 21.91 2.34
C GLN A 379 -6.36 21.39 2.69
N ALA A 380 -7.02 21.96 3.70
CA ALA A 380 -8.44 21.70 3.93
C ALA A 380 -9.16 21.88 2.60
N THR A 381 -9.81 20.82 2.09
CA THR A 381 -10.68 21.00 0.95
C THR A 381 -11.80 21.93 1.43
N ALA A 382 -12.02 23.01 0.67
CA ALA A 382 -13.20 23.82 0.87
C ALA A 382 -14.39 22.94 0.46
N ASP A 383 -14.92 22.17 1.41
CA ASP A 383 -16.17 21.43 1.28
C ASP A 383 -17.36 22.39 1.42
#